data_AF-A0A4Q3WY72-F1
#
_entry.id   AF-A0A4Q3WY72-F1
#
_cell.length_a   1.000
_cell.length_b   1.000
_cell.length_c   1.000
_cell.angle_alpha   90.00
_cell.angle_beta   90.00
_cell.angle_gamma   90.00
#
_symmetry.space_group_name_H-M   'P 1'
#
loop_
_entity.id
_entity.type
_entity.pdbx_description
1 polymer ?
#
loop_
_entity_poly.entity_id
_entity_poly.type
_entity_poly.pdbx_seq_one_letter_code
_entity_poly.pdbx_strand_id
1 'polypeptide(L)'
;MSIVLKFKREAGGEDLELPSYQSAGAAGMDVRAAEERMLQPGETVLIPTGFSMEIPVGYEAQMRPRSGLAAKHGITLLNSPGTIDHDFRGQVQVIITNLGHEPFFVHRGDRIAQMVIAKVERPQIEIVTELSETERGSGGFGHTGRN
;
A
#
# COMPACT_ATOMS: atom_id res chain seq x y z
N MET A 1 -13.12 -15.33 -12.33
CA MET A 1 -14.14 -14.66 -11.49
C MET A 1 -13.75 -13.20 -11.34
N SER A 2 -14.67 -12.28 -11.57
CA SER A 2 -14.46 -10.86 -11.24
C SER A 2 -14.70 -10.66 -9.74
N ILE A 3 -13.73 -10.13 -9.02
CA ILE A 3 -13.92 -9.71 -7.62
C ILE A 3 -14.59 -8.33 -7.58
N VAL A 4 -15.39 -8.07 -6.55
CA VAL A 4 -16.04 -6.77 -6.34
C VAL A 4 -15.53 -6.20 -5.03
N LEU A 5 -14.94 -5.00 -5.10
CA LEU A 5 -14.61 -4.20 -3.93
C LEU A 5 -15.79 -3.25 -3.67
N LYS A 6 -16.21 -3.11 -2.41
CA LYS A 6 -17.20 -2.10 -2.04
C LYS A 6 -16.48 -0.93 -1.38
N PHE A 7 -16.84 0.28 -1.76
CA PHE A 7 -16.29 1.50 -1.17
C PHE A 7 -17.42 2.29 -0.51
N LYS A 8 -17.12 2.83 0.68
CA LYS A 8 -17.93 3.85 1.34
C LYS A 8 -17.12 5.14 1.34
N ARG A 9 -17.68 6.21 0.80
CA ARG A 9 -17.10 7.55 0.92
C ARG A 9 -17.24 8.00 2.38
N GLU A 10 -16.14 8.43 2.98
CA GLU A 10 -16.14 9.00 4.33
C GLU A 10 -16.37 10.51 4.27
N ALA A 11 -16.71 11.08 5.42
CA ALA A 11 -16.92 12.53 5.53
C ALA A 11 -15.68 13.30 5.06
N GLY A 12 -15.88 14.26 4.17
CA GLY A 12 -14.80 15.01 3.54
C GLY A 12 -14.08 14.23 2.43
N GLY A 13 -14.63 13.14 1.92
CA GLY A 13 -14.12 12.38 0.76
C GLY A 13 -15.15 12.27 -0.39
N GLU A 14 -16.28 12.96 -0.30
CA GLU A 14 -17.42 12.82 -1.20
C GLU A 14 -17.10 13.25 -2.64
N ASP A 15 -16.29 14.29 -2.78
CA ASP A 15 -15.84 14.90 -4.04
C ASP A 15 -14.61 14.23 -4.66
N LEU A 16 -13.89 13.40 -3.89
CA LEU A 16 -12.67 12.75 -4.40
C LEU A 16 -13.01 11.62 -5.35
N GLU A 17 -12.23 11.41 -6.40
CA GLU A 17 -12.38 10.19 -7.19
C GLU A 17 -11.98 8.97 -6.36
N LEU A 18 -12.78 7.89 -6.45
CA LEU A 18 -12.39 6.60 -5.88
C LEU A 18 -11.14 6.05 -6.59
N PRO A 19 -10.40 5.13 -5.96
CA PRO A 19 -9.24 4.51 -6.59
C PRO A 19 -9.57 3.94 -7.97
N SER A 20 -8.72 4.23 -8.95
CA SER A 20 -8.92 3.82 -10.34
C SER A 20 -7.62 3.42 -11.04
N TYR A 21 -7.72 2.44 -11.93
CA TYR A 21 -6.62 2.05 -12.81
C TYR A 21 -6.38 3.12 -13.87
N GLN A 22 -5.13 3.57 -13.99
CA GLN A 22 -4.76 4.67 -14.91
C GLN A 22 -4.38 4.20 -16.32
N SER A 23 -4.31 2.89 -16.54
CA SER A 23 -4.11 2.26 -17.85
C SER A 23 -4.67 0.85 -17.86
N ALA A 24 -4.88 0.26 -19.04
CA ALA A 24 -5.44 -1.08 -19.19
C ALA A 24 -4.57 -2.19 -18.55
N GLY A 25 -3.26 -1.96 -18.42
CA GLY A 25 -2.31 -2.91 -17.84
C GLY A 25 -1.85 -2.53 -16.42
N ALA A 26 -2.45 -1.52 -15.80
CA ALA A 26 -2.05 -1.08 -14.46
C ALA A 26 -2.37 -2.17 -13.42
N ALA A 27 -1.37 -2.55 -12.63
CA ALA A 27 -1.56 -3.52 -11.54
C ALA A 27 -2.24 -2.90 -10.31
N GLY A 28 -2.02 -1.61 -10.08
CA GLY A 28 -2.54 -0.86 -8.94
C GLY A 28 -3.49 0.26 -9.35
N MET A 29 -4.42 0.58 -8.46
CA MET A 29 -5.31 1.74 -8.55
C MET A 29 -4.66 2.93 -7.83
N ASP A 30 -4.57 4.09 -8.48
CA ASP A 30 -4.04 5.29 -7.83
C ASP A 30 -4.99 5.74 -6.69
N VAL A 31 -4.42 6.10 -5.54
CA VAL A 31 -5.15 6.52 -4.33
C VAL A 31 -4.85 7.98 -4.03
N ARG A 32 -5.89 8.76 -3.73
CA ARG A 32 -5.82 10.20 -3.53
C ARG A 32 -5.76 10.59 -2.05
N ALA A 33 -5.09 11.70 -1.75
CA ALA A 33 -5.10 12.32 -0.43
C ALA A 33 -6.42 13.04 -0.17
N ALA A 34 -7.00 12.87 1.03
CA ALA A 34 -8.17 13.63 1.47
C ALA A 34 -7.82 14.85 2.32
N GLU A 35 -6.54 15.14 2.53
CA GLU A 35 -6.12 16.36 3.20
C GLU A 35 -4.83 16.89 2.61
N GLU A 36 -4.58 18.18 2.83
CA GLU A 36 -3.32 18.80 2.51
C GLU A 36 -2.34 18.68 3.68
N ARG A 37 -1.07 18.39 3.40
CA ARG A 37 0.00 18.33 4.40
C ARG A 37 1.33 18.72 3.80
N MET A 38 2.10 19.51 4.55
CA MET A 38 3.52 19.71 4.28
C MET A 38 4.32 18.68 5.07
N LEU A 39 5.19 17.94 4.40
CA LEU A 39 6.10 16.97 5.01
C LEU A 39 7.52 17.51 4.94
N GLN A 40 8.13 17.77 6.08
CA GLN A 40 9.56 18.07 6.17
C GLN A 40 10.41 16.83 5.87
N PRO A 41 11.67 16.98 5.43
CA PRO A 41 12.61 15.86 5.35
C PRO A 41 12.68 15.06 6.66
N GLY A 42 12.53 13.74 6.57
CA GLY A 42 12.48 12.81 7.71
C GLY A 42 11.12 12.70 8.41
N GLU A 43 10.14 13.54 8.05
CA GLU A 43 8.82 13.51 8.65
C GLU A 43 7.99 12.32 8.14
N THR A 44 7.21 11.74 9.05
CA THR A 44 6.20 10.74 8.74
C THR A 44 4.84 11.21 9.22
N VAL A 45 3.85 11.17 8.33
CA VAL A 45 2.48 11.58 8.63
C VAL A 45 1.49 10.53 8.16
N LEU A 46 0.33 10.47 8.82
CA LEU A 46 -0.80 9.67 8.42
C LEU A 46 -1.76 10.56 7.62
N ILE A 47 -2.05 10.19 6.37
CA ILE A 47 -2.94 10.94 5.48
C ILE A 47 -4.20 10.11 5.17
N PRO A 48 -5.41 10.57 5.53
CA PRO A 48 -6.66 9.92 5.14
C PRO A 48 -6.88 9.90 3.63
N THR A 49 -7.54 8.86 3.12
CA THR A 49 -7.87 8.71 1.70
C THR A 49 -9.31 9.10 1.37
N GLY A 50 -10.14 9.38 2.39
CA GLY A 50 -11.54 9.76 2.19
C GLY A 50 -12.49 8.58 1.90
N PHE A 51 -12.06 7.34 2.07
CA PHE A 51 -12.92 6.17 1.93
C PHE A 51 -12.63 5.07 2.95
N SER A 52 -13.64 4.26 3.21
CA SER A 52 -13.53 2.93 3.79
C SER A 52 -13.84 1.90 2.70
N MET A 53 -13.37 0.66 2.86
CA MET A 53 -13.60 -0.38 1.87
C MET A 53 -13.93 -1.73 2.49
N GLU A 54 -14.58 -2.58 1.70
CA GLU A 54 -14.80 -3.98 1.97
C GLU A 54 -14.13 -4.80 0.86
N ILE A 55 -13.23 -5.69 1.28
CA ILE A 55 -12.48 -6.60 0.42
C ILE A 55 -13.09 -8.00 0.59
N PRO A 56 -13.26 -8.78 -0.50
CA PRO A 56 -13.73 -10.17 -0.39
C PRO A 56 -12.77 -11.05 0.42
N VAL A 57 -13.32 -12.06 1.11
CA VAL A 57 -12.54 -13.09 1.79
C VAL A 57 -11.56 -13.76 0.81
N GLY A 58 -10.33 -14.01 1.28
CA GLY A 58 -9.25 -14.59 0.45
C GLY A 58 -8.44 -13.54 -0.32
N TYR A 59 -8.71 -12.26 -0.10
CA TYR A 59 -7.95 -11.15 -0.67
C TYR A 59 -7.52 -10.15 0.40
N GLU A 60 -6.43 -9.45 0.14
CA GLU A 60 -6.00 -8.25 0.84
C GLU A 60 -5.85 -7.10 -0.16
N ALA A 61 -5.80 -5.87 0.34
CA ALA A 61 -5.32 -4.73 -0.43
C ALA A 61 -3.95 -4.28 0.07
N GLN A 62 -3.02 -4.10 -0.85
CA GLN A 62 -1.65 -3.68 -0.58
C GLN A 62 -1.44 -2.24 -1.04
N MET A 63 -1.23 -1.34 -0.10
CA MET A 63 -0.88 0.05 -0.37
C MET A 63 0.62 0.17 -0.66
N ARG A 64 0.98 0.75 -1.80
CA ARG A 64 2.36 0.82 -2.29
C ARG A 64 2.73 2.25 -2.69
N PRO A 65 4.02 2.64 -2.60
CA PRO A 65 4.53 3.91 -3.11
C PRO A 65 4.30 4.04 -4.62
N ARG A 66 4.16 5.28 -5.10
CA ARG A 66 4.19 5.60 -6.53
C ARG A 66 5.63 5.87 -6.93
N SER A 67 6.14 5.16 -7.95
CA SER A 67 7.55 5.24 -8.37
C SER A 67 8.00 6.66 -8.70
N GLY A 68 7.14 7.47 -9.32
CA GLY A 68 7.43 8.87 -9.64
C GLY A 68 7.64 9.74 -8.41
N LEU A 69 6.85 9.55 -7.35
CA LEU A 69 7.01 10.28 -6.08
C LEU A 69 8.27 9.83 -5.34
N ALA A 70 8.53 8.52 -5.32
CA ALA A 70 9.73 7.96 -4.69
C ALA A 70 11.02 8.45 -5.37
N ALA A 71 11.10 8.33 -6.70
CA ALA A 71 12.31 8.67 -7.44
C ALA A 71 12.61 10.18 -7.52
N LYS A 72 11.57 11.02 -7.58
CA LYS A 72 11.74 12.48 -7.76
C LYS A 72 11.78 13.26 -6.45
N HIS A 73 11.10 12.77 -5.42
CA HIS A 73 10.88 13.52 -4.17
C HIS A 73 11.27 12.74 -2.92
N GLY A 74 11.69 11.46 -3.04
CA GLY A 74 11.99 10.63 -1.87
C GLY A 74 10.75 10.25 -1.05
N ILE A 75 9.56 10.34 -1.64
CA ILE A 75 8.29 10.07 -0.95
C ILE A 75 7.97 8.59 -1.02
N THR A 76 7.81 7.96 0.14
CA THR A 76 7.48 6.54 0.27
C THR A 76 6.41 6.32 1.32
N LEU A 77 5.98 5.06 1.49
CA LEU A 77 5.11 4.64 2.58
C LEU A 77 5.94 3.88 3.61
N LEU A 78 5.88 4.30 4.88
CA LEU A 78 6.71 3.71 5.94
C LEU A 78 6.46 2.20 6.08
N ASN A 79 5.20 1.78 5.95
CA ASN A 79 4.77 0.40 6.09
C ASN A 79 4.66 -0.33 4.75
N SER A 80 5.31 0.14 3.67
CA SER A 80 5.17 -0.46 2.34
C SER A 80 5.68 -1.92 2.27
N PRO A 81 4.93 -2.85 1.63
CA PRO A 81 3.52 -2.70 1.24
C PRO A 81 2.61 -2.69 2.47
N GLY A 82 1.75 -1.68 2.59
CA GLY A 82 0.81 -1.57 3.69
C GLY A 82 -0.39 -2.50 3.50
N THR A 83 -0.64 -3.41 4.43
CA THR A 83 -1.75 -4.38 4.36
C THR A 83 -3.06 -3.78 4.87
N ILE A 84 -4.13 -4.00 4.10
CA ILE A 84 -5.52 -3.74 4.49
C ILE A 84 -6.27 -5.08 4.45
N ASP A 85 -6.71 -5.52 5.63
CA ASP A 85 -7.39 -6.79 5.82
C ASP A 85 -8.84 -6.78 5.33
N HIS A 86 -9.34 -7.96 4.96
CA HIS A 86 -10.70 -8.13 4.44
C HIS A 86 -11.82 -7.86 5.46
N ASP A 87 -11.52 -7.89 6.75
CA ASP A 87 -12.44 -7.58 7.85
C ASP A 87 -12.29 -6.14 8.36
N PHE A 88 -11.34 -5.35 7.83
CA PHE A 88 -11.21 -3.93 8.14
C PHE A 88 -12.35 -3.12 7.52
N ARG A 89 -12.96 -2.22 8.30
CA ARG A 89 -14.06 -1.32 7.85
C ARG A 89 -13.84 0.14 8.25
N GLY A 90 -12.68 0.46 8.81
CA GLY A 90 -12.31 1.83 9.11
C GLY A 90 -11.93 2.60 7.86
N GLN A 91 -11.71 3.91 8.03
CA GLN A 91 -11.17 4.75 6.97
C GLN A 91 -9.77 4.30 6.61
N VAL A 92 -9.52 4.11 5.31
CA VAL A 92 -8.19 3.81 4.80
C VAL A 92 -7.33 5.07 4.91
N GLN A 93 -6.11 4.88 5.41
CA GLN A 93 -5.14 5.95 5.58
C GLN A 93 -3.78 5.46 5.09
N VAL A 94 -2.92 6.40 4.71
CA VAL A 94 -1.61 6.14 4.13
C VAL A 94 -0.55 6.75 5.04
N ILE A 95 0.42 5.95 5.50
CA ILE A 95 1.55 6.43 6.31
C ILE A 95 2.66 6.88 5.36
N ILE A 96 2.69 8.17 5.03
CA ILE A 96 3.68 8.74 4.11
C ILE A 96 4.90 9.21 4.88
N THR A 97 6.09 8.88 4.37
CA THR A 97 7.38 9.40 4.86
C THR A 97 8.10 10.15 3.77
N ASN A 98 8.68 11.30 4.11
CA ASN A 98 9.59 12.04 3.25
C ASN A 98 11.05 11.65 3.55
N LEU A 99 11.64 10.84 2.68
CA LEU A 99 13.08 10.49 2.71
C LEU A 99 13.92 11.37 1.78
N GLY A 100 13.31 12.37 1.13
CA GLY A 100 14.00 13.36 0.32
C GLY A 100 14.74 14.40 1.16
N HIS A 101 15.35 15.35 0.47
CA HIS A 101 16.11 16.44 1.10
C HIS A 101 15.34 17.76 1.16
N GLU A 102 14.18 17.83 0.50
CA GLU A 102 13.35 19.04 0.41
C GLU A 102 11.97 18.81 1.03
N PRO A 103 11.30 19.84 1.57
CA PRO A 103 9.90 19.75 1.97
C PRO A 103 9.02 19.33 0.78
N PHE A 104 8.04 18.47 1.05
CA PHE A 104 7.08 18.00 0.05
C PHE A 104 5.67 18.39 0.48
N PHE A 105 4.95 19.10 -0.38
CA PHE A 105 3.56 19.49 -0.11
C PHE A 105 2.62 18.54 -0.82
N VAL A 106 1.82 17.80 -0.04
CA VAL A 106 0.69 17.02 -0.53
C VAL A 106 -0.51 17.95 -0.61
N HIS A 107 -1.07 18.13 -1.81
CA HIS A 107 -2.37 18.76 -1.95
C HIS A 107 -3.49 17.73 -1.78
N ARG A 108 -4.63 18.18 -1.27
CA ARG A 108 -5.87 17.38 -1.32
C ARG A 108 -6.17 17.00 -2.78
N GLY A 109 -6.48 15.73 -3.01
CA GLY A 109 -6.75 15.17 -4.33
C GLY A 109 -5.51 14.63 -5.05
N ASP A 110 -4.30 14.91 -4.57
CA ASP A 110 -3.09 14.35 -5.16
C ASP A 110 -3.06 12.83 -5.05
N ARG A 111 -2.56 12.18 -6.10
CA ARG A 111 -2.36 10.73 -6.13
C ARG A 111 -1.08 10.40 -5.36
N ILE A 112 -1.23 9.95 -4.12
CA ILE A 112 -0.13 9.79 -3.15
C ILE A 112 0.37 8.35 -3.02
N ALA A 113 -0.47 7.37 -3.35
CA ALA A 113 -0.15 5.94 -3.27
C ALA A 113 -0.85 5.17 -4.40
N GLN A 114 -0.56 3.89 -4.50
CA GLN A 114 -1.29 2.97 -5.37
C GLN A 114 -1.67 1.69 -4.61
N MET A 115 -2.85 1.16 -4.87
CA MET A 115 -3.40 -0.01 -4.19
C MET A 115 -3.47 -1.21 -5.14
N VAL A 116 -2.85 -2.32 -4.77
CA VAL A 116 -2.90 -3.60 -5.49
C VAL A 116 -3.75 -4.58 -4.70
N ILE A 117 -4.69 -5.26 -5.35
CA ILE A 117 -5.46 -6.34 -4.72
C ILE A 117 -4.74 -7.67 -4.95
N ALA A 118 -4.43 -8.36 -3.86
CA ALA A 118 -3.69 -9.63 -3.89
C ALA A 118 -4.53 -10.74 -3.29
N LYS A 119 -4.46 -11.94 -3.89
CA LYS A 119 -5.00 -13.15 -3.27
C LYS A 119 -4.07 -13.56 -2.12
N VAL A 120 -4.66 -13.94 -0.99
CA VAL A 120 -3.93 -14.42 0.19
C VAL A 120 -4.47 -15.76 0.65
N GLU A 121 -3.56 -16.60 1.12
CA GLU A 121 -3.90 -17.88 1.75
C GLU A 121 -3.78 -17.73 3.28
N ARG A 122 -4.65 -18.42 4.03
CA ARG A 122 -4.58 -18.47 5.50
C ARG A 122 -4.12 -19.88 5.92
N PRO A 123 -2.82 -20.15 6.00
CA PRO A 123 -2.33 -21.48 6.31
C PRO A 123 -2.60 -21.85 7.77
N GLN A 124 -2.72 -23.16 8.03
CA GLN A 124 -2.59 -23.70 9.38
C GLN A 124 -1.11 -23.85 9.72
N ILE A 125 -0.78 -23.66 11.00
CA ILE A 125 0.59 -23.81 11.50
C ILE A 125 0.72 -25.21 12.09
N GLU A 126 1.70 -25.98 11.62
CA GLU A 126 2.09 -27.30 12.14
C GLU A 126 3.51 -27.23 12.72
N ILE A 127 3.71 -27.76 13.93
CA ILE A 127 5.02 -27.80 14.61
C ILE A 127 5.65 -29.17 14.37
N VAL A 128 6.86 -29.19 13.80
CA VAL A 128 7.63 -30.41 13.48
C VAL A 128 9.04 -30.35 14.07
N THR A 129 9.70 -31.50 14.23
CA THR A 129 11.08 -31.58 14.74
C THR A 129 12.13 -31.35 13.65
N GLU A 130 11.80 -31.62 12.39
CA GLU A 130 12.69 -31.50 11.24
C GLU A 130 11.94 -30.98 10.01
N LEU A 131 12.61 -30.19 9.17
CA LEU A 131 12.12 -29.73 7.86
C LEU A 131 12.75 -30.56 6.74
N SER A 132 12.05 -30.70 5.60
CA SER A 132 12.61 -31.34 4.41
C SER A 132 13.78 -30.53 3.81
N GLU A 133 14.78 -31.23 3.27
CA GLU A 133 15.92 -30.58 2.59
C GLU A 133 15.50 -29.93 1.26
N THR A 134 16.15 -28.83 0.92
CA THR A 134 16.03 -28.14 -0.39
C THR A 134 17.41 -27.70 -0.86
N GLU A 135 17.59 -27.45 -2.16
CA GLU A 135 18.86 -26.95 -2.72
C GLU A 135 19.34 -25.65 -2.04
N ARG A 136 18.42 -24.78 -1.61
CA ARG A 136 18.76 -23.52 -0.93
C ARG A 136 19.14 -23.73 0.54
N GLY A 137 18.59 -24.74 1.20
CA GLY A 137 18.81 -25.00 2.63
C GLY A 137 18.64 -23.75 3.51
N SER A 138 19.65 -23.46 4.35
CA SER A 138 19.71 -22.29 5.23
C SER A 138 20.27 -21.01 4.58
N GLY A 139 20.48 -20.98 3.26
CA GLY A 139 21.05 -19.84 2.55
C GLY A 139 20.13 -18.60 2.47
N GLY A 140 20.59 -17.45 2.98
CA GLY A 140 19.88 -16.16 2.97
C GLY A 140 20.82 -14.95 2.82
N PHE A 141 20.27 -13.73 2.74
CA PHE A 141 21.03 -12.46 2.74
C PHE A 141 22.16 -12.36 1.69
N GLY A 142 21.84 -12.53 0.41
CA GLY A 142 22.82 -12.40 -0.67
C GLY A 142 23.68 -13.65 -0.91
N HIS A 143 23.24 -14.82 -0.44
CA HIS A 143 23.98 -16.09 -0.58
C HIS A 143 24.30 -16.52 -2.03
N THR A 144 23.65 -15.92 -3.04
CA THR A 144 23.85 -16.21 -4.47
C THR A 144 24.79 -15.24 -5.19
N GLY A 145 25.29 -14.18 -4.56
CA GLY A 145 26.27 -13.30 -5.23
C GLY A 145 26.51 -11.93 -4.60
N ARG A 146 27.77 -11.49 -4.69
CA ARG A 146 28.23 -10.10 -4.57
C ARG A 146 28.66 -9.65 -5.96
N ASN A 147 27.87 -8.81 -6.62
CA ASN A 147 28.34 -7.95 -7.70
C ASN A 147 27.89 -6.53 -7.38
#